data_AF-A0A358XU40-F1
#
_entry.id   AF-A0A358XU40-F1
#
_cell.length_a   1.000
_cell.length_b   1.000
_cell.length_c   1.000
_cell.angle_alpha   90.00
_cell.angle_beta   90.00
_cell.angle_gamma   90.00
#
_symmetry.space_group_name_H-M   'P 1'
#
loop_
_entity.id
_entity.type
_entity.pdbx_description
1 polymer ?
#
loop_
_entity_poly.entity_id
_entity_poly.type
_entity_poly.pdbx_seq_one_letter_code
_entity_poly.pdbx_strand_id
1 'polypeptide(L)'
;MLSDGALVKIDQDKNTTVISKGMEGGLDGVVQIKPNEFVILGWQGLIYHVKPDGSNTVLLDTRDKKINAADIGYDKSSGMLYVPTVRSNSVQAYKLD
;
A
#
# COMPACT_ATOMS: atom_id res chain seq x y z
N MET A 1 -2.52 2.44 10.25
CA MET A 1 -1.10 2.83 10.29
C MET A 1 -0.25 1.71 9.74
N LEU A 2 0.97 2.02 9.30
CA LEU A 2 1.97 1.04 8.87
C LEU A 2 3.07 0.97 9.92
N SER A 3 3.50 -0.24 10.27
CA SER A 3 4.54 -0.46 11.29
C SER A 3 5.23 -1.79 11.02
N ASP A 4 6.54 -1.79 10.83
CA ASP A 4 7.41 -2.98 10.67
C ASP A 4 6.80 -4.12 9.84
N GLY A 5 6.47 -3.83 8.58
CA GLY A 5 5.90 -4.83 7.66
C GLY A 5 4.45 -5.22 7.96
N ALA A 6 3.75 -4.47 8.81
CA ALA A 6 2.36 -4.71 9.18
C ALA A 6 1.44 -3.52 8.93
N LEU A 7 0.18 -3.84 8.58
CA LEU A 7 -0.96 -2.93 8.64
C LEU A 7 -1.60 -3.08 10.02
N VAL A 8 -1.66 -1.97 10.76
CA VAL A 8 -2.20 -1.92 12.12
C VAL A 8 -3.37 -0.94 12.16
N LYS A 9 -4.50 -1.39 12.71
CA LYS A 9 -5.62 -0.53 13.09
C LYS A 9 -5.37 0.01 14.49
N ILE A 10 -5.66 1.28 14.69
CA ILE A 10 -5.70 1.90 16.02
C ILE A 10 -7.13 2.40 16.22
N ASP A 11 -7.74 2.05 17.35
CA ASP A 11 -9.06 2.57 17.72
C ASP A 11 -8.97 3.92 18.46
N GLN A 12 -10.13 4.43 18.90
CA GLN A 12 -10.22 5.71 19.60
C GLN A 12 -9.55 5.69 20.98
N ASP A 13 -9.47 4.51 21.60
CA ASP A 13 -8.85 4.27 22.91
C ASP A 13 -7.35 3.96 22.79
N LYS A 14 -6.80 4.04 21.57
CA LYS A 14 -5.41 3.72 21.20
C LYS A 14 -5.05 2.24 21.30
N ASN A 15 -6.01 1.34 21.36
CA ASN A 15 -5.73 -0.09 21.24
C ASN A 15 -5.32 -0.40 19.80
N THR A 16 -4.32 -1.26 19.66
CA THR A 16 -3.79 -1.67 18.37
C THR A 16 -4.33 -3.05 17.99
N THR A 17 -4.65 -3.24 16.72
CA THR A 17 -5.00 -4.55 16.14
C THR A 17 -4.22 -4.73 14.85
N VAL A 18 -3.43 -5.79 14.77
CA VAL A 18 -2.75 -6.16 13.53
C VAL A 18 -3.79 -6.70 12.54
N ILE A 19 -3.94 -6.04 11.40
CA ILE A 19 -4.82 -6.50 10.30
C ILE A 19 -4.06 -7.45 9.40
N SER A 20 -2.83 -7.10 9.02
CA SER A 20 -1.98 -7.88 8.12
C SER A 20 -0.51 -7.67 8.45
N LYS A 21 0.34 -8.65 8.16
CA LYS A 21 1.78 -8.62 8.49
C LYS A 21 2.60 -9.39 7.46
N GLY A 22 3.93 -9.28 7.56
CA GLY A 22 4.87 -10.01 6.71
C GLY A 22 5.08 -9.35 5.34
N MET A 23 4.76 -8.07 5.21
CA MET A 23 5.03 -7.31 4.00
C MET A 23 6.43 -6.67 4.09
N GLU A 24 7.12 -6.58 2.96
CA GLU A 24 8.49 -6.08 2.85
C GLU A 24 8.52 -4.69 2.21
N GLY A 25 9.75 -4.19 1.95
CA GLY A 25 9.96 -3.04 1.08
C GLY A 25 9.85 -1.69 1.76
N GLY A 26 9.79 -1.64 3.09
CA GLY A 26 9.64 -0.40 3.86
C GLY A 26 8.30 0.26 3.57
N LEU A 27 7.23 -0.24 4.20
CA LEU A 27 5.86 0.24 3.96
C LEU A 27 5.74 1.75 4.20
N ASP A 28 5.10 2.46 3.27
CA ASP A 28 5.04 3.92 3.25
C ASP A 28 3.60 4.41 3.01
N GLY A 29 2.94 3.94 1.95
CA GLY A 29 1.59 4.35 1.56
C GLY A 29 0.51 3.31 1.87
N VAL A 30 -0.68 3.76 2.27
CA VAL A 30 -1.86 2.90 2.46
C VAL A 30 -3.14 3.58 2.00
N VAL A 31 -3.93 2.89 1.20
CA VAL A 31 -5.26 3.33 0.77
C VAL A 31 -6.29 2.23 0.99
N GLN A 32 -7.48 2.62 1.43
CA GLN A 32 -8.60 1.70 1.55
C GLN A 32 -9.42 1.73 0.25
N ILE A 33 -9.51 0.57 -0.41
CA ILE A 33 -10.21 0.45 -1.71
C ILE A 33 -11.67 0.00 -1.53
N LYS A 34 -11.96 -0.82 -0.51
CA LYS A 34 -13.31 -1.27 -0.09
C LYS A 34 -13.34 -1.46 1.44
N PRO A 35 -14.51 -1.67 2.09
CA PRO A 35 -14.56 -1.96 3.52
C PRO A 35 -13.60 -3.10 3.91
N ASN A 36 -12.67 -2.81 4.82
CA ASN A 36 -11.60 -3.72 5.28
C ASN A 36 -10.64 -4.26 4.19
N GLU A 37 -10.61 -3.65 3.01
CA GLU A 37 -9.74 -4.06 1.90
C GLU A 37 -8.82 -2.91 1.51
N PHE A 38 -7.52 -3.18 1.44
CA PHE A 38 -6.49 -2.14 1.32
C PHE A 38 -5.49 -2.44 0.21
N VAL A 39 -4.89 -1.38 -0.31
CA VAL A 39 -3.65 -1.45 -1.07
C VAL A 39 -2.56 -0.76 -0.27
N ILE A 40 -1.42 -1.42 -0.15
CA ILE A 40 -0.26 -0.94 0.60
C ILE A 40 0.93 -0.83 -0.34
N LEU A 41 1.64 0.28 -0.25
CA LEU A 41 2.85 0.55 -0.99
C LEU A 41 4.06 0.48 -0.06
N GLY A 42 5.11 -0.21 -0.49
CA GLY A 42 6.45 -0.13 0.06
C GLY A 42 7.32 0.84 -0.72
N TRP A 43 8.15 1.62 -0.01
CA TRP A 43 9.12 2.58 -0.55
C TRP A 43 10.05 1.98 -1.61
N GLN A 44 10.37 0.68 -1.51
CA GLN A 44 11.20 -0.03 -2.49
C GLN A 44 10.47 -0.38 -3.80
N GLY A 45 9.16 -0.12 -3.91
CA GLY A 45 8.38 -0.37 -5.13
C GLY A 45 7.52 -1.63 -5.10
N LEU A 46 7.20 -2.15 -3.90
CA LEU A 46 6.24 -3.24 -3.74
C LEU A 46 4.83 -2.69 -3.55
N ILE A 47 3.84 -3.25 -4.24
CA ILE A 47 2.42 -2.97 -4.00
C ILE A 47 1.75 -4.26 -3.54
N TYR A 48 1.09 -4.21 -2.40
CA TYR A 48 0.35 -5.31 -1.79
C TYR A 48 -1.16 -5.05 -1.86
N HIS A 49 -1.92 -6.12 -2.06
CA HIS A 49 -3.35 -6.16 -1.79
C HIS A 49 -3.59 -6.86 -0.46
N VAL A 50 -4.31 -6.21 0.44
CA VAL A 50 -4.77 -6.80 1.71
C VAL A 50 -6.27 -7.02 1.63
N LYS A 51 -6.69 -8.28 1.77
CA LYS A 51 -8.09 -8.71 1.73
C LYS A 51 -8.79 -8.46 3.07
N PRO A 52 -10.14 -8.51 3.10
CA PRO A 52 -10.91 -8.34 4.34
C PRO A 52 -10.56 -9.31 5.47
N ASP A 53 -10.01 -10.49 5.15
CA ASP A 53 -9.56 -11.48 6.13
C ASP A 53 -8.14 -11.23 6.67
N GLY A 54 -7.46 -10.17 6.20
CA GLY A 54 -6.10 -9.82 6.59
C GLY A 54 -5.00 -10.52 5.79
N SER A 55 -5.33 -11.47 4.92
CA SER A 55 -4.35 -12.05 4.00
C SER A 55 -3.86 -11.01 2.98
N ASN A 56 -2.58 -11.10 2.61
CA ASN A 56 -2.00 -10.19 1.63
C ASN A 56 -1.27 -10.93 0.50
N THR A 57 -1.22 -10.29 -0.66
CA THR A 57 -0.50 -10.76 -1.84
C THR A 57 0.19 -9.59 -2.53
N VAL A 58 1.36 -9.82 -3.10
CA VAL A 58 2.04 -8.84 -3.96
C VAL A 58 1.25 -8.70 -5.27
N LEU A 59 0.80 -7.48 -5.58
CA LEU A 59 0.21 -7.12 -6.87
C LEU A 59 1.28 -6.70 -7.88
N LEU A 60 2.30 -5.98 -7.42
CA LEU A 60 3.36 -5.45 -8.26
C LEU A 60 4.67 -5.39 -7.47
N ASP A 61 5.76 -5.79 -8.10
CA ASP A 61 7.13 -5.62 -7.60
C ASP A 61 7.95 -4.91 -8.68
N THR A 62 8.36 -3.66 -8.39
CA THR A 62 9.23 -2.88 -9.27
C THR A 62 10.62 -2.65 -8.68
N ARG A 63 11.06 -3.48 -7.72
CA ARG A 63 12.37 -3.32 -7.08
C ARG A 63 13.53 -3.40 -8.08
N ASP A 64 13.38 -4.19 -9.13
CA ASP A 64 14.31 -4.31 -10.25
C ASP A 64 14.56 -2.98 -10.98
N LYS A 65 13.55 -2.11 -11.04
CA LYS A 65 13.65 -0.77 -11.64
C LYS A 65 14.45 0.20 -10.78
N LYS A 66 14.69 -0.12 -9.50
CA LYS A 66 15.42 0.73 -8.53
C LYS A 66 14.84 2.15 -8.42
N ILE A 67 13.52 2.28 -8.59
CA ILE A 67 12.78 3.53 -8.44
C ILE A 67 12.01 3.45 -7.13
N ASN A 68 12.29 4.37 -6.22
CA ASN A 68 11.56 4.47 -4.97
C ASN A 68 10.22 5.18 -5.17
N ALA A 69 9.21 4.63 -4.51
CA ALA A 69 7.91 5.26 -4.35
C ALA A 69 7.89 6.08 -3.04
N ALA A 70 6.93 7.01 -2.92
CA ALA A 70 6.79 7.84 -1.71
C ALA A 70 5.46 7.61 -1.00
N ASP A 71 4.35 7.67 -1.72
CA ASP A 71 3.01 7.45 -1.17
C ASP A 71 2.11 6.90 -2.28
N ILE A 72 0.84 6.64 -1.96
CA ILE A 72 -0.16 6.16 -2.90
C ILE A 72 -1.50 6.87 -2.71
N GLY A 73 -2.07 7.33 -3.81
CA GLY A 73 -3.44 7.85 -3.86
C GLY A 73 -4.37 6.87 -4.57
N TYR A 74 -5.65 6.84 -4.17
CA TYR A 74 -6.67 6.04 -4.84
C TYR A 74 -7.89 6.89 -5.19
N ASP A 75 -8.23 6.95 -6.47
CA ASP A 75 -9.50 7.49 -6.94
C ASP A 75 -10.54 6.38 -7.05
N LYS A 76 -11.50 6.38 -6.13
CA LYS A 76 -12.59 5.39 -6.08
C LYS A 76 -13.49 5.42 -7.31
N SER A 77 -13.66 6.58 -7.94
CA SER A 77 -14.59 6.73 -9.08
C SER A 77 -14.03 6.10 -10.35
N SER A 78 -12.73 6.28 -10.58
CA SER A 78 -12.02 5.73 -11.72
C SER A 78 -11.29 4.42 -11.42
N GLY A 79 -11.21 3.97 -10.16
CA GLY A 79 -10.45 2.79 -9.77
C GLY A 79 -8.95 2.93 -10.01
N MET A 80 -8.41 4.16 -10.04
CA MET A 80 -7.02 4.44 -10.38
C MET A 80 -6.17 4.64 -9.13
N LEU A 81 -5.04 3.94 -9.06
CA LEU A 81 -3.97 4.19 -8.10
C LEU A 81 -2.94 5.15 -8.72
N TYR A 82 -2.46 6.10 -7.92
CA TYR A 82 -1.42 7.05 -8.31
C TYR A 82 -0.24 6.93 -7.35
N VAL A 83 0.94 6.64 -7.88
CA VAL A 83 2.17 6.42 -7.13
C VAL A 83 3.23 7.44 -7.55
N PRO A 84 3.44 8.53 -6.79
CA PRO A 84 4.59 9.41 -6.99
C PRO A 84 5.92 8.69 -6.77
N THR A 85 6.89 9.02 -7.61
CA THR A 85 8.26 8.49 -7.55
C THR A 85 9.27 9.55 -7.13
N VAL A 86 10.23 9.21 -6.27
CA VAL A 86 11.15 10.20 -5.67
C VAL A 86 12.29 10.64 -6.59
N ARG A 87 12.72 9.81 -7.55
CA ARG A 87 13.90 10.10 -8.40
C ARG A 87 13.62 10.18 -9.91
N SER A 88 12.52 9.61 -10.37
CA SER A 88 12.13 9.67 -11.79
C SER A 88 11.20 10.84 -12.12
N ASN A 89 10.89 11.72 -11.15
CA ASN A 89 10.04 12.90 -11.34
C ASN A 89 8.72 12.59 -12.06
N SER A 90 8.12 11.45 -11.73
CA SER A 90 6.94 10.91 -12.39
C SER A 90 5.86 10.53 -11.39
N VAL A 91 4.63 10.40 -11.87
CA VAL A 91 3.54 9.72 -11.17
C VAL A 91 3.15 8.52 -12.02
N GLN A 92 3.23 7.32 -11.45
CA GLN A 92 2.79 6.10 -12.12
C GLN A 92 1.30 5.89 -11.80
N ALA A 93 0.51 5.56 -12.81
CA ALA A 93 -0.93 5.33 -12.66
C ALA A 93 -1.26 3.87 -12.98
N TYR A 94 -2.00 3.21 -12.09
CA TYR A 94 -2.38 1.80 -12.22
C TYR A 94 -3.90 1.66 -12.05
N LYS A 95 -4.56 1.05 -13.02
CA LYS A 95 -5.98 0.72 -12.92
C LYS A 95 -6.14 -0.59 -12.13
N LEU A 96 -7.00 -0.58 -11.12
CA LEU A 96 -7.48 -1.80 -10.47
C LEU A 96 -8.71 -2.31 -11.23
N ASP A 97 -8.70 -3.59 -11.56
CA ASP A 97 -9.80 -4.32 -12.20
C ASP A 97 -10.62 -5.12 -11.18
#